data_AF-A0A959Q4J5-F1
#
_entry.id   AF-A0A959Q4J5-F1
#
_cell.length_a   1.000
_cell.length_b   1.000
_cell.length_c   1.000
_cell.angle_alpha   90.00
_cell.angle_beta   90.00
_cell.angle_gamma   90.00
#
_symmetry.space_group_name_H-M   'P 1'
#
loop_
_entity.id
_entity.type
_entity.pdbx_description
1 polymer ?
#
loop_
_entity_poly.entity_id
_entity_poly.type
_entity_poly.pdbx_seq_one_letter_code
_entity_poly.pdbx_strand_id
1 'polypeptide(L)'
;MKKRLLNFLVLIGLAIPGWLSAQMTDLIFSEYSEGSSFNKYLELYNGTGQVVDLTGYSIWKITNDGYWFERDFPLSGFLADGKTYLIVHEDADPALLALRDTIGPPGIDFALFNGNEAYALVKFVGDDTIFVDVIGMESGTESPAN
;
A
#
# COMPACT_ATOMS: atom_id res chain seq x y z
N MET A 1 55.67 46.80 15.76
CA MET A 1 55.75 45.36 16.10
C MET A 1 54.35 44.87 16.48
N LYS A 2 53.94 43.69 15.96
CA LYS A 2 52.80 42.83 16.38
C LYS A 2 51.39 43.37 16.01
N LYS A 3 50.80 43.05 14.85
CA LYS A 3 50.16 41.79 14.38
C LYS A 3 48.90 41.37 15.18
N ARG A 4 47.82 41.10 14.40
CA ARG A 4 46.68 40.14 14.61
C ARG A 4 45.40 40.71 15.23
N LEU A 5 44.17 40.33 14.85
CA LEU A 5 43.64 39.40 13.83
C LEU A 5 42.18 39.79 13.57
N LEU A 6 41.78 39.77 12.29
CA LEU A 6 40.38 39.72 11.86
C LEU A 6 39.91 38.26 11.97
N ASN A 7 38.79 38.01 12.65
CA ASN A 7 38.02 36.76 12.55
C ASN A 7 36.55 37.09 12.87
N PHE A 8 35.79 37.49 11.85
CA PHE A 8 34.33 37.51 11.95
C PHE A 8 33.86 36.12 11.51
N LEU A 9 33.58 35.24 12.48
CA LEU A 9 32.94 33.95 12.21
C LEU A 9 31.48 34.26 11.85
N VAL A 10 31.13 34.19 10.57
CA VAL A 10 29.73 34.03 10.18
C VAL A 10 29.39 32.56 10.41
N LEU A 11 28.70 32.25 11.52
CA LEU A 11 27.96 31.00 11.60
C LEU A 11 26.83 31.09 10.57
N ILE A 12 27.03 30.51 9.39
CA ILE A 12 25.91 30.09 8.56
C ILE A 12 25.30 28.92 9.32
N GLY A 13 24.24 29.19 10.08
CA GLY A 13 23.37 28.14 10.58
C GLY A 13 22.81 27.40 9.37
N LEU A 14 23.41 26.28 9.01
CA LEU A 14 22.74 25.26 8.23
C LEU A 14 21.59 24.76 9.10
N ALA A 15 20.44 25.41 8.98
CA ALA A 15 19.19 24.69 9.15
C ALA A 15 19.26 23.58 8.10
N ILE A 16 19.61 22.37 8.54
CA ILE A 16 19.38 21.18 7.74
C ILE A 16 17.87 21.21 7.54
N PRO A 17 17.36 21.50 6.32
CA PRO A 17 15.92 21.49 6.11
C PRO A 17 15.45 20.11 6.55
N GLY A 18 14.42 20.09 7.39
CA GLY A 18 13.80 18.86 7.85
C GLY A 18 13.65 17.95 6.64
N TRP A 19 14.22 16.75 6.77
CA TRP A 19 14.27 15.72 5.74
C TRP A 19 13.03 15.81 4.87
N LEU A 20 13.21 16.14 3.59
CA LEU A 20 12.14 16.16 2.61
C LEU A 20 11.68 14.70 2.47
N SER A 21 10.77 14.26 3.34
CA SER A 21 10.09 12.98 3.17
C SER A 21 9.21 13.16 1.95
N ALA A 22 9.46 12.40 0.88
CA ALA A 22 8.49 12.28 -0.19
C ALA A 22 7.22 11.69 0.44
N GLN A 23 6.20 12.52 0.60
CA GLN A 23 4.90 12.10 1.09
C GLN A 23 4.24 11.28 -0.01
N MET A 24 3.70 10.10 0.34
CA MET A 24 2.96 9.32 -0.64
C MET A 24 1.70 10.09 -1.02
N THR A 25 1.34 10.05 -2.30
CA THR A 25 0.10 10.69 -2.76
C THR A 25 -1.14 9.88 -2.39
N ASP A 26 -0.97 8.56 -2.19
CA ASP A 26 -2.03 7.65 -1.81
C ASP A 26 -1.45 6.42 -1.08
N LEU A 27 -2.30 5.43 -0.77
CA LEU A 27 -1.92 4.16 -0.15
C LEU A 27 -1.07 3.29 -1.10
N ILE A 28 -0.37 2.31 -0.56
CA ILE A 28 0.36 1.29 -1.34
C ILE A 28 0.12 -0.11 -0.77
N PHE A 29 0.36 -1.15 -1.56
CA PHE A 29 0.62 -2.48 -1.03
C PHE A 29 2.02 -2.50 -0.40
N SER A 30 2.10 -2.57 0.92
CA SER A 30 3.38 -2.63 1.64
C SER A 30 3.92 -4.04 1.77
N GLU A 31 3.05 -5.03 1.86
CA GLU A 31 3.41 -6.44 1.94
C GLU A 31 2.30 -7.31 1.35
N TYR A 32 2.69 -8.48 0.89
CA TYR A 32 1.78 -9.53 0.46
C TYR A 32 2.42 -10.88 0.75
N SER A 33 1.63 -11.84 1.22
CA SER A 33 2.15 -13.16 1.58
C SER A 33 1.16 -14.25 1.22
N GLU A 34 1.66 -15.30 0.55
CA GLU A 34 0.91 -16.55 0.36
C GLU A 34 1.08 -17.50 1.56
N GLY A 35 2.19 -17.37 2.30
CA GLY A 35 2.50 -18.22 3.45
C GLY A 35 2.34 -19.73 3.18
N SER A 36 1.92 -20.47 4.22
CA SER A 36 1.60 -21.90 4.13
C SER A 36 0.11 -22.10 4.38
N SER A 37 -0.51 -23.04 3.65
CA SER A 37 -1.96 -23.32 3.75
C SER A 37 -2.78 -22.03 3.55
N PHE A 38 -3.55 -21.61 4.55
CA PHE A 38 -4.38 -20.41 4.53
C PHE A 38 -3.73 -19.19 5.19
N ASN A 39 -2.44 -19.25 5.55
CA ASN A 39 -1.72 -18.11 6.11
C ASN A 39 -1.36 -17.08 5.03
N LYS A 40 -2.40 -16.51 4.43
CA LYS A 40 -2.33 -15.59 3.30
C LYS A 40 -2.84 -14.22 3.70
N TYR A 41 -2.19 -13.17 3.21
CA TYR A 41 -2.63 -11.80 3.46
C TYR A 41 -2.13 -10.79 2.42
N LEU A 42 -2.82 -9.64 2.41
CA LEU A 42 -2.38 -8.39 1.80
C LEU A 42 -2.24 -7.34 2.89
N GLU A 43 -1.21 -6.51 2.82
CA GLU A 43 -1.01 -5.36 3.70
C GLU A 43 -1.01 -4.07 2.88
N LEU A 44 -1.83 -3.12 3.30
CA LEU A 44 -1.79 -1.74 2.79
C LEU A 44 -1.04 -0.85 3.78
N TYR A 45 -0.32 0.15 3.28
CA TYR A 45 0.31 1.18 4.12
C TYR A 45 -0.16 2.58 3.73
N ASN A 46 -0.40 3.41 4.74
CA ASN A 46 -0.66 4.83 4.57
C ASN A 46 0.56 5.67 4.92
N GLY A 47 1.27 6.18 3.90
CA GLY A 47 2.34 7.17 4.04
C GLY A 47 1.95 8.57 3.58
N THR A 48 0.65 8.88 3.55
CA THR A 48 0.13 10.13 2.99
C THR A 48 0.23 11.32 3.94
N GLY A 49 0.75 11.15 5.16
CA GLY A 49 0.83 12.20 6.18
C GLY A 49 -0.51 12.60 6.81
N GLN A 50 -1.62 11.97 6.42
CA GLN A 50 -2.97 12.23 6.95
C GLN A 50 -3.75 10.93 7.11
N VAL A 51 -4.89 10.97 7.83
CA VAL A 51 -5.82 9.84 7.90
C VAL A 51 -6.54 9.68 6.55
N VAL A 52 -6.58 8.46 6.03
CA VAL A 52 -7.32 8.11 4.81
C VAL A 52 -8.61 7.39 5.20
N ASP A 53 -9.74 7.84 4.65
CA ASP A 53 -11.00 7.10 4.67
C ASP A 53 -10.95 6.03 3.56
N LEU A 54 -11.10 4.77 3.93
CA LEU A 54 -11.05 3.64 3.01
C LEU A 54 -12.38 3.45 2.25
N THR A 55 -13.41 4.22 2.58
CA THR A 55 -14.67 4.23 1.81
C THR A 55 -14.39 4.62 0.37
N GLY A 56 -14.76 3.75 -0.57
CA GLY A 56 -14.49 3.96 -2.00
C GLY A 56 -13.16 3.38 -2.48
N TYR A 57 -12.34 2.80 -1.60
CA TYR A 57 -11.25 1.92 -2.00
C TYR A 57 -11.74 0.48 -2.14
N SER A 58 -11.13 -0.27 -3.05
CA SER A 58 -11.38 -1.70 -3.23
C SER A 58 -10.11 -2.42 -3.63
N ILE A 59 -9.99 -3.69 -3.23
CA ILE A 59 -9.02 -4.61 -3.83
C ILE A 59 -9.70 -5.28 -5.01
N TRP A 60 -9.07 -5.22 -6.17
CA TRP A 60 -9.43 -6.03 -7.33
C TRP A 60 -8.45 -7.18 -7.49
N LYS A 61 -8.95 -8.31 -7.98
CA LYS A 61 -8.15 -9.48 -8.31
C LYS A 61 -8.51 -9.99 -9.69
N ILE A 62 -7.49 -10.36 -10.45
CA ILE A 62 -7.62 -11.13 -11.69
C ILE A 62 -6.87 -12.45 -11.56
N THR A 63 -7.21 -13.44 -12.39
CA THR A 63 -6.58 -14.77 -12.37
C THR A 63 -6.51 -15.33 -13.78
N ASN A 64 -5.41 -15.99 -14.12
CA ASN A 64 -5.16 -16.58 -15.43
C ASN A 64 -5.41 -15.59 -16.56
N ASP A 65 -4.70 -14.44 -16.54
CA ASP A 65 -4.77 -13.48 -17.64
C ASP A 65 -6.16 -12.83 -17.83
N GLY A 66 -7.00 -12.84 -16.78
CA GLY A 66 -8.31 -12.17 -16.76
C GLY A 66 -8.22 -10.65 -16.87
N TYR A 67 -9.37 -10.01 -17.01
CA TYR A 67 -9.47 -8.56 -17.07
C TYR A 67 -9.80 -7.98 -15.70
N TRP A 68 -9.35 -6.75 -15.43
CA TRP A 68 -9.79 -6.02 -14.24
C TRP A 68 -11.33 -5.99 -14.15
N PHE A 69 -11.87 -5.65 -12.97
CA PHE A 69 -13.31 -5.65 -12.66
C PHE A 69 -13.97 -7.04 -12.49
N GLU A 70 -13.23 -8.15 -12.61
CA GLU A 70 -13.80 -9.50 -12.41
C GLU A 70 -14.18 -9.81 -10.96
N ARG A 71 -13.36 -9.36 -10.00
CA ARG A 71 -13.54 -9.60 -8.57
C ARG A 71 -13.19 -8.33 -7.80
N ASP A 72 -14.13 -7.84 -7.01
CA ASP A 72 -13.94 -6.69 -6.12
C ASP A 72 -14.13 -7.04 -4.65
N PHE A 73 -13.36 -6.35 -3.81
CA PHE A 73 -13.43 -6.41 -2.36
C PHE A 73 -13.40 -4.99 -1.80
N PRO A 74 -14.56 -4.38 -1.52
CA PRO A 74 -14.63 -3.03 -1.02
C PRO A 74 -14.03 -2.94 0.40
N LEU A 75 -13.26 -1.88 0.63
CA LEU A 75 -12.67 -1.56 1.92
C LEU A 75 -13.54 -0.56 2.67
N SER A 76 -13.31 -0.46 3.98
CA SER A 76 -14.01 0.50 4.83
C SER A 76 -13.20 0.81 6.08
N GLY A 77 -13.57 1.88 6.78
CA GLY A 77 -12.86 2.35 7.98
C GLY A 77 -11.85 3.43 7.67
N PHE A 78 -10.99 3.73 8.64
CA PHE A 78 -10.02 4.82 8.56
C PHE A 78 -8.62 4.27 8.84
N LEU A 79 -7.67 4.62 7.98
CA LEU A 79 -6.27 4.26 8.13
C LEU A 79 -5.45 5.50 8.47
N ALA A 80 -4.91 5.56 9.69
CA ALA A 80 -4.08 6.70 10.10
C ALA A 80 -2.72 6.72 9.37
N ASP A 81 -2.11 7.89 9.30
CA ASP A 81 -0.76 8.03 8.76
C ASP A 81 0.26 7.15 9.52
N GLY A 82 1.18 6.55 8.77
CA GLY A 82 2.19 5.64 9.28
C GLY A 82 1.64 4.31 9.78
N LYS A 83 0.39 3.95 9.46
CA LYS A 83 -0.24 2.68 9.84
C LYS A 83 -0.47 1.77 8.64
N THR A 84 -0.62 0.49 8.95
CA THR A 84 -0.96 -0.55 7.99
C THR A 84 -2.39 -1.05 8.18
N TYR A 85 -2.94 -1.63 7.13
CA TYR A 85 -4.25 -2.27 7.11
C TYR A 85 -4.10 -3.70 6.56
N LEU A 86 -4.32 -4.69 7.43
CA LEU A 86 -4.04 -6.09 7.16
C LEU A 86 -5.31 -6.86 6.79
N ILE A 87 -5.34 -7.39 5.58
CA ILE A 87 -6.45 -8.18 5.02
C ILE A 87 -6.01 -9.65 5.03
N VAL A 88 -6.65 -10.47 5.86
CA VAL A 88 -6.23 -11.86 6.12
C VAL A 88 -7.25 -12.85 5.57
N HIS A 89 -6.80 -14.01 5.10
CA HIS A 89 -7.69 -15.12 4.73
C HIS A 89 -8.49 -15.64 5.96
N GLU A 90 -9.76 -15.99 5.79
CA GLU A 90 -10.66 -16.37 6.89
C GLU A 90 -10.19 -17.58 7.72
N ASP A 91 -9.63 -18.58 7.04
CA ASP A 91 -9.11 -19.82 7.63
C ASP A 91 -7.62 -19.77 8.02
N ALA A 92 -7.01 -18.58 8.06
CA ALA A 92 -5.62 -18.45 8.52
C ALA A 92 -5.43 -18.92 9.97
N ASP A 93 -4.19 -19.16 10.36
CA ASP A 93 -3.87 -19.51 11.73
C ASP A 93 -4.38 -18.44 12.71
N PRO A 94 -4.88 -18.83 13.90
CA PRO A 94 -5.45 -17.89 14.86
C PRO A 94 -4.53 -16.72 15.25
N ALA A 95 -3.22 -16.95 15.26
CA ALA A 95 -2.24 -15.90 15.54
C ALA A 95 -2.24 -14.80 14.47
N LEU A 96 -2.38 -15.16 13.19
CA LEU A 96 -2.48 -14.20 12.09
C LEU A 96 -3.86 -13.53 12.07
N LEU A 97 -4.93 -14.30 12.32
CA LEU A 97 -6.29 -13.75 12.43
C LEU A 97 -6.41 -12.70 13.55
N ALA A 98 -5.60 -12.80 14.60
CA ALA A 98 -5.59 -11.83 15.70
C ALA A 98 -4.95 -10.47 15.32
N LEU A 99 -4.20 -10.40 14.22
CA LEU A 99 -3.54 -9.19 13.73
C LEU A 99 -4.32 -8.46 12.65
N ARG A 100 -5.38 -9.08 12.11
CA ARG A 100 -6.14 -8.56 10.97
C ARG A 100 -6.90 -7.29 11.31
N ASP A 101 -7.03 -6.41 10.33
CA ASP A 101 -8.05 -5.36 10.32
C ASP A 101 -9.36 -5.88 9.72
N THR A 102 -9.26 -6.74 8.70
CA THR A 102 -10.42 -7.38 8.08
C THR A 102 -10.12 -8.78 7.54
N ILE A 103 -11.19 -9.50 7.23
CA ILE A 103 -11.14 -10.75 6.48
C ILE A 103 -11.36 -10.45 5.00
N GLY A 104 -10.45 -10.96 4.17
CA GLY A 104 -10.57 -10.88 2.72
C GLY A 104 -11.76 -11.69 2.18
N PRO A 105 -11.99 -11.66 0.86
CA PRO A 105 -13.01 -12.49 0.23
C PRO A 105 -12.85 -13.97 0.60
N PRO A 106 -13.96 -14.69 0.80
CA PRO A 106 -13.91 -16.08 1.21
C PRO A 106 -13.27 -16.98 0.15
N GLY A 107 -12.65 -18.07 0.61
CA GLY A 107 -12.10 -19.13 -0.24
C GLY A 107 -10.60 -19.05 -0.54
N ILE A 108 -10.06 -20.18 -1.00
CA ILE A 108 -8.62 -20.46 -1.17
C ILE A 108 -7.88 -19.52 -2.15
N ASP A 109 -8.63 -18.75 -2.94
CA ASP A 109 -8.14 -17.92 -4.03
C ASP A 109 -7.71 -16.51 -3.60
N PHE A 110 -7.75 -16.18 -2.32
CA PHE A 110 -7.29 -14.89 -1.81
C PHE A 110 -5.77 -14.90 -1.57
N ALA A 111 -5.07 -13.82 -1.95
CA ALA A 111 -3.61 -13.67 -1.79
C ALA A 111 -2.79 -14.88 -2.33
N LEU A 112 -3.21 -15.38 -3.51
CA LEU A 112 -2.42 -16.25 -4.38
C LEU A 112 -1.38 -15.44 -5.15
N PHE A 113 -0.13 -15.90 -5.15
CA PHE A 113 0.98 -15.28 -5.89
C PHE A 113 1.77 -16.33 -6.66
N ASN A 114 1.07 -17.21 -7.39
CA ASN A 114 1.70 -18.32 -8.11
C ASN A 114 2.20 -17.92 -9.52
N GLY A 115 2.04 -16.66 -9.89
CA GLY A 115 2.45 -16.09 -11.18
C GLY A 115 1.32 -15.87 -12.18
N ASN A 116 0.09 -16.30 -11.88
CA ASN A 116 -1.08 -16.12 -12.75
C ASN A 116 -2.11 -15.14 -12.19
N GLU A 117 -1.82 -14.49 -11.06
CA GLU A 117 -2.71 -13.51 -10.43
C GLU A 117 -2.11 -12.11 -10.43
N ALA A 118 -2.99 -11.11 -10.50
CA ALA A 118 -2.67 -9.74 -10.18
C ALA A 118 -3.73 -9.15 -9.25
N TYR A 119 -3.31 -8.19 -8.44
CA TYR A 119 -4.16 -7.43 -7.54
C TYR A 119 -3.95 -5.95 -7.77
N ALA A 120 -5.03 -5.19 -7.73
CA ALA A 120 -4.99 -3.75 -7.78
C ALA A 120 -5.68 -3.18 -6.55
N LEU A 121 -5.06 -2.18 -5.93
CA LEU A 121 -5.74 -1.25 -5.06
C LEU A 121 -6.34 -0.18 -5.97
N VAL A 122 -7.66 -0.06 -5.95
CA VAL A 122 -8.37 0.95 -6.74
C VAL A 122 -9.17 1.88 -5.85
N LYS A 123 -9.42 3.08 -6.36
CA LYS A 123 -10.23 4.11 -5.71
C LYS A 123 -11.28 4.63 -6.68
N PHE A 124 -12.52 4.71 -6.23
CA PHE A 124 -13.63 5.27 -7.00
C PHE A 124 -13.82 6.75 -6.67
N VAL A 125 -13.79 7.61 -7.69
CA VAL A 125 -14.00 9.06 -7.55
C VAL A 125 -15.05 9.51 -8.56
N GLY A 126 -16.30 9.64 -8.11
CA GLY A 126 -17.42 9.84 -9.03
C GLY A 126 -17.61 8.60 -9.90
N ASP A 127 -17.58 8.78 -11.23
CA ASP A 127 -17.66 7.68 -12.20
C ASP A 127 -16.26 7.13 -12.58
N ASP A 128 -15.18 7.77 -12.11
CA ASP A 128 -13.81 7.38 -12.44
C ASP A 128 -13.30 6.28 -11.52
N THR A 129 -12.55 5.34 -12.09
CA THR A 129 -11.73 4.37 -11.36
C THR A 129 -10.26 4.76 -11.48
N ILE A 130 -9.61 4.96 -10.34
CA ILE A 130 -8.18 5.26 -10.25
C ILE A 130 -7.47 4.01 -9.74
N PHE A 131 -6.47 3.52 -10.49
CA PHE A 131 -5.53 2.51 -10.01
C PHE A 131 -4.52 3.21 -9.11
N VAL A 132 -4.46 2.77 -7.86
CA VAL A 132 -3.61 3.35 -6.83
C VAL A 132 -2.28 2.61 -6.76
N ASP A 133 -2.34 1.28 -6.76
CA ASP A 133 -1.16 0.40 -6.77
C ASP A 133 -1.54 -0.96 -7.35
N VAL A 134 -0.57 -1.67 -7.94
CA VAL A 134 -0.77 -2.96 -8.60
C VAL A 134 0.39 -3.90 -8.28
N ILE A 135 0.05 -5.13 -7.90
CA ILE A 135 1.00 -6.24 -7.76
C ILE A 135 0.61 -7.38 -8.70
N GLY A 136 1.59 -8.03 -9.33
CA GLY A 136 1.36 -9.03 -10.38
C GLY A 136 1.24 -8.41 -11.78
N MET A 137 0.78 -9.19 -12.75
CA MET A 137 0.69 -8.77 -14.16
C MET A 137 -0.69 -9.09 -14.74
N GLU A 138 -1.27 -8.12 -15.45
CA GLU A 138 -2.38 -8.36 -16.37
C GLU A 138 -1.84 -8.93 -17.69
N SER A 139 -2.63 -9.74 -18.37
CA SER A 139 -2.23 -10.27 -19.68
C SER A 139 -2.07 -9.17 -20.71
N GLY A 140 -0.88 -9.09 -21.31
CA GLY A 140 -0.68 -8.36 -22.56
C GLY A 140 -0.52 -6.84 -22.45
N THR A 141 -0.44 -6.26 -21.25
CA THR A 141 -0.06 -4.85 -21.05
C THR A 141 0.88 -4.70 -19.87
N GLU A 142 1.95 -3.91 -20.07
CA GLU A 142 2.80 -3.40 -18.99
C GLU A 142 1.92 -2.88 -17.84
N SER A 143 2.30 -3.18 -16.60
CA SER A 143 1.71 -2.59 -15.39
C SER A 143 1.37 -1.12 -15.63
N PRO A 144 0.13 -0.65 -15.40
CA PRO A 144 -0.15 0.78 -15.46
C PRO A 144 0.86 1.48 -14.55
N ALA A 145 1.69 2.32 -15.17
CA ALA A 145 2.93 2.80 -14.57
C ALA A 145 2.67 3.51 -13.23
N ASN A 146 3.46 3.11 -12.22
CA ASN A 146 3.70 3.91 -11.01
C ASN A 146 4.33 5.26 -11.34
#